data_AF-A0A8H4YP00-F1
#
_entry.id   AF-A0A8H4YP00-F1
#
_cell.length_a   1.000
_cell.length_b   1.000
_cell.length_c   1.000
_cell.angle_alpha   90.00
_cell.angle_beta   90.00
_cell.angle_gamma   90.00
#
_symmetry.space_group_name_H-M   'P 1'
#
loop_
_entity.id
_entity.type
_entity.pdbx_description
1 polymer ?
#
loop_
_entity_poly.entity_id
_entity_poly.type
_entity_poly.pdbx_seq_one_letter_code
_entity_poly.pdbx_strand_id
1 'polypeptide(L)'
;MKGKSERTVIIAGAGISGLSLANMLERTGISFVLLESHDEIAPQVGASIGLQSSGLRILDQLGCADELMSLVDIPLNNTYIRYPDGSVIKHHSSVQDHLIERHGYPTIFIDRQMLMQVLYNKLESKASVHAGQKVVSVLELDNGIQVTTNKGKVFEGDILVGADGIYSTVRKEMWRIVSPGYFPTDEWSNVPCYYKCIFGISRPIEDLIQGSHYVYNDKFSYLVLVGPGGKFYWFLFVKLPVPLYGHDIPRYTTVDEEELAAQHASDQITPEVTFGQLYGARTSSTLTPLHEYVFERWHYKRIITIGDAAHKFEPLTGHGGNSAIETAASLVNHLTSDECLDWSNAQIEAAFAAVQEERFQRVQWLVNDAHKTQQMQAMATPFLATIGPILARLSSTQTVLQLGACKVVGATRLNSTPVPRREHTIPFNDELPSQPLSWTWLHTGLGMIGQAAIFRLATQILGPLEIPTTFGGEPLVKHYTGFGIADKILTHLVAVFGVPLASGNVAANLQWISFTPLLLSTTLDWTLESYRVGSKGLLTSL
;
A
#
# COMPACT_ATOMS: atom_id res chain seq x y z
N MET A 1 -24.86 -42.24 -8.23
CA MET A 1 -24.15 -40.95 -8.22
C MET A 1 -22.87 -41.15 -7.43
N LYS A 2 -21.70 -41.22 -8.09
CA LYS A 2 -20.41 -41.31 -7.40
C LYS A 2 -20.23 -40.01 -6.63
N GLY A 3 -19.94 -40.09 -5.32
CA GLY A 3 -19.76 -38.93 -4.44
C GLY A 3 -18.76 -37.95 -5.04
N LYS A 4 -19.07 -36.65 -4.97
CA LYS A 4 -18.20 -35.57 -5.44
C LYS A 4 -16.83 -35.75 -4.77
N SER A 5 -15.77 -35.91 -5.56
CA SER A 5 -14.40 -35.90 -5.03
C SER A 5 -14.18 -34.61 -4.26
N GLU A 6 -13.39 -34.67 -3.19
CA GLU A 6 -13.04 -33.51 -2.40
C GLU A 6 -12.23 -32.53 -3.26
N ARG A 7 -12.69 -31.26 -3.33
CA ARG A 7 -12.07 -30.23 -4.15
C ARG A 7 -10.67 -29.92 -3.63
N THR A 8 -9.67 -29.94 -4.50
CA THR A 8 -8.25 -29.84 -4.13
C THR A 8 -7.54 -28.70 -4.87
N VAL A 9 -6.89 -27.83 -4.09
CA VAL A 9 -6.04 -26.74 -4.58
C VAL A 9 -4.57 -27.13 -4.46
N ILE A 10 -3.83 -27.16 -5.57
CA ILE A 10 -2.37 -27.23 -5.53
C ILE A 10 -1.83 -25.81 -5.40
N ILE A 11 -0.98 -25.56 -4.41
CA ILE A 11 -0.33 -24.26 -4.17
C ILE A 11 1.17 -24.43 -4.41
N ALA A 12 1.73 -23.66 -5.33
CA ALA A 12 3.16 -23.62 -5.57
C ALA A 12 3.80 -22.45 -4.81
N GLY A 13 4.61 -22.74 -3.79
CA GLY A 13 5.33 -21.78 -2.97
C GLY A 13 4.70 -21.59 -1.58
N ALA A 14 5.44 -21.92 -0.52
CA ALA A 14 5.06 -21.72 0.87
C ALA A 14 5.59 -20.39 1.43
N GLY A 15 5.58 -19.33 0.61
CA GLY A 15 5.79 -17.96 1.08
C GLY A 15 4.57 -17.41 1.84
N ILE A 16 4.56 -16.10 2.09
CA ILE A 16 3.44 -15.43 2.79
C ILE A 16 2.11 -15.69 2.09
N SER A 17 2.06 -15.54 0.75
CA SER A 17 0.83 -15.73 -0.02
C SER A 17 0.33 -17.17 0.05
N GLY A 18 1.20 -18.16 -0.16
CA GLY A 18 0.81 -19.58 -0.15
C GLY A 18 0.44 -20.10 1.23
N LEU A 19 1.17 -19.74 2.29
CA LEU A 19 0.82 -20.12 3.66
C LEU A 19 -0.47 -19.45 4.13
N SER A 20 -0.70 -18.18 3.75
CA SER A 20 -1.96 -17.49 4.05
C SER A 20 -3.13 -18.16 3.33
N LEU A 21 -2.96 -18.50 2.04
CA LEU A 21 -3.97 -19.23 1.27
C LEU A 21 -4.28 -20.60 1.88
N ALA A 22 -3.25 -21.38 2.24
CA ALA A 22 -3.43 -22.67 2.89
C ALA A 22 -4.27 -22.57 4.18
N ASN A 23 -3.99 -21.57 5.04
CA ASN A 23 -4.77 -21.34 6.27
C ASN A 23 -6.24 -20.98 5.96
N MET A 24 -6.49 -20.19 4.90
CA MET A 24 -7.84 -19.82 4.50
C MET A 24 -8.61 -21.00 3.90
N LEU A 25 -7.95 -21.86 3.12
CA LEU A 25 -8.55 -23.07 2.54
C LEU A 25 -8.88 -24.11 3.62
N GLU A 26 -7.99 -24.32 4.58
CA GLU A 26 -8.23 -25.20 5.73
C GLU A 26 -9.49 -24.76 6.51
N ARG A 27 -9.60 -23.45 6.78
CA ARG A 27 -10.76 -22.88 7.48
C ARG A 27 -12.06 -22.99 6.71
N THR A 28 -12.01 -23.02 5.38
CA THR A 28 -13.21 -23.19 4.53
C THR A 28 -13.47 -24.64 4.15
N GLY A 29 -12.68 -25.60 4.64
CA GLY A 29 -12.83 -27.01 4.37
C GLY A 29 -12.51 -27.41 2.93
N ILE A 30 -11.67 -26.62 2.25
CA ILE A 30 -11.16 -26.96 0.91
C ILE A 30 -9.81 -27.66 1.08
N SER A 31 -9.70 -28.85 0.50
CA SER A 31 -8.44 -29.60 0.50
C SER A 31 -7.36 -28.87 -0.29
N PHE A 32 -6.12 -28.97 0.16
CA PHE A 32 -4.98 -28.36 -0.53
C PHE A 32 -3.73 -29.22 -0.45
N VAL A 33 -2.80 -28.96 -1.37
CA VAL A 33 -1.44 -29.48 -1.39
C VAL A 33 -0.49 -28.31 -1.59
N LEU A 34 0.35 -28.00 -0.59
CA LEU A 34 1.30 -26.89 -0.63
C LEU A 34 2.70 -27.42 -0.94
N LEU A 35 3.29 -26.96 -2.04
CA LEU A 35 4.59 -27.40 -2.54
C LEU A 35 5.63 -26.29 -2.37
N GLU A 36 6.67 -26.50 -1.56
CA GLU A 36 7.75 -25.53 -1.34
C GLU A 36 9.05 -26.02 -1.96
N SER A 37 9.78 -25.10 -2.60
CA SER A 37 11.07 -25.38 -3.23
C SER A 37 12.22 -25.59 -2.24
N HIS A 38 12.24 -24.87 -1.12
CA HIS A 38 13.23 -25.04 -0.05
C HIS A 38 12.95 -26.31 0.75
N ASP A 39 13.99 -26.95 1.28
CA ASP A 39 13.84 -28.17 2.09
C ASP A 39 13.23 -27.92 3.48
N GLU A 40 13.13 -26.66 3.90
CA GLU A 40 12.50 -26.24 5.16
C GLU A 40 11.42 -25.19 4.90
N ILE A 41 10.38 -25.18 5.75
CA ILE A 41 9.35 -24.14 5.78
C ILE A 41 9.76 -23.06 6.76
N ALA A 42 9.55 -21.79 6.40
CA ALA A 42 10.03 -20.63 7.15
C ALA A 42 11.55 -20.70 7.45
N PRO A 43 12.40 -20.90 6.43
CA PRO A 43 13.84 -20.82 6.62
C PRO A 43 14.25 -19.43 7.10
N GLN A 44 15.35 -19.33 7.87
CA GLN A 44 15.91 -18.06 8.34
C GLN A 44 16.63 -17.30 7.21
N VAL A 45 15.93 -17.11 6.09
CA VAL A 45 16.40 -16.40 4.91
C VAL A 45 15.36 -15.34 4.55
N GLY A 46 15.81 -14.11 4.31
CA GLY A 46 14.97 -13.02 3.88
C GLY A 46 15.03 -11.78 4.79
N ALA A 47 14.29 -10.76 4.36
CA ALA A 47 14.21 -9.46 5.02
C ALA A 47 13.17 -9.43 6.14
N SER A 48 12.97 -8.24 6.71
CA SER A 48 11.76 -7.94 7.48
C SER A 48 10.52 -7.82 6.60
N ILE A 49 9.35 -7.87 7.23
CA ILE A 49 8.06 -7.52 6.63
C ILE A 49 7.32 -6.52 7.51
N GLY A 50 6.72 -5.51 6.88
CA GLY A 50 5.74 -4.63 7.51
C GLY A 50 4.35 -5.22 7.37
N LEU A 51 3.67 -5.49 8.48
CA LEU A 51 2.26 -5.85 8.53
C LEU A 51 1.45 -4.63 8.95
N GLN A 52 0.49 -4.27 8.12
CA GLN A 52 -0.38 -3.11 8.32
C GLN A 52 -1.80 -3.58 8.61
N SER A 53 -2.67 -2.65 8.99
CA SER A 53 -4.06 -2.96 9.37
C SER A 53 -4.82 -3.74 8.29
N SER A 54 -4.51 -3.57 7.00
CA SER A 54 -5.14 -4.35 5.92
C SER A 54 -4.78 -5.84 5.98
N GLY A 55 -3.51 -6.19 6.16
CA GLY A 55 -3.07 -7.58 6.33
C GLY A 55 -3.43 -8.13 7.70
N LEU A 56 -3.24 -7.34 8.77
CA LEU A 56 -3.50 -7.75 10.14
C LEU A 56 -4.97 -8.11 10.37
N ARG A 57 -5.93 -7.38 9.77
CA ARG A 57 -7.35 -7.72 9.86
C ARG A 57 -7.65 -9.13 9.35
N ILE A 58 -7.04 -9.53 8.23
CA ILE A 58 -7.18 -10.89 7.70
C ILE A 58 -6.45 -11.90 8.59
N LEU A 59 -5.23 -11.59 9.03
CA LEU A 59 -4.46 -12.44 9.95
C LEU A 59 -5.18 -12.63 11.30
N ASP A 60 -6.02 -11.68 11.71
CA ASP A 60 -6.87 -11.80 12.90
C ASP A 60 -8.02 -12.79 12.68
N GLN A 61 -8.65 -12.79 11.49
CA GLN A 61 -9.59 -13.85 11.09
C GLN A 61 -8.94 -15.24 11.12
N LEU A 62 -7.65 -15.30 10.82
CA LEU A 62 -6.85 -16.54 10.90
C LEU A 62 -6.35 -16.87 12.30
N GLY A 63 -6.60 -16.03 13.32
CA GLY A 63 -6.14 -16.24 14.69
C GLY A 63 -4.61 -16.11 14.85
N CYS A 64 -3.97 -15.36 13.95
CA CYS A 64 -2.53 -15.12 13.91
C CYS A 64 -2.13 -13.73 14.44
N ALA A 65 -3.02 -12.74 14.37
CA ALA A 65 -2.67 -11.34 14.63
C ALA A 65 -2.10 -11.10 16.04
N ASP A 66 -2.76 -11.60 17.10
CA ASP A 66 -2.32 -11.38 18.48
C ASP A 66 -0.92 -11.95 18.75
N GLU A 67 -0.65 -13.15 18.24
CA GLU A 67 0.67 -13.79 18.34
C GLU A 67 1.73 -12.93 17.63
N LEU A 68 1.45 -12.48 16.40
CA LEU A 68 2.37 -11.63 15.64
C LEU A 68 2.62 -10.27 16.31
N MET A 69 1.57 -9.63 16.84
CA MET A 69 1.72 -8.36 17.55
C MET A 69 2.47 -8.53 18.87
N SER A 70 2.33 -9.66 19.55
CA SER A 70 3.08 -9.96 20.78
C SER A 70 4.58 -10.12 20.58
N LEU A 71 5.04 -10.36 19.34
CA LEU A 71 6.46 -10.41 19.00
C LEU A 71 7.12 -9.02 19.01
N VAL A 72 6.33 -7.94 19.00
CA VAL A 72 6.84 -6.58 19.01
C VAL A 72 6.90 -6.05 20.43
N ASP A 73 8.12 -5.85 20.91
CA ASP A 73 8.43 -5.25 22.21
C ASP A 73 8.62 -3.73 22.14
N ILE A 74 8.95 -3.20 20.95
CA ILE A 74 9.19 -1.77 20.73
C ILE A 74 8.24 -1.24 19.64
N PRO A 75 7.14 -0.54 20.02
CA PRO A 75 6.22 0.05 19.07
C PRO A 75 6.86 1.16 18.22
N LEU A 76 6.56 1.19 16.92
CA LEU A 76 7.00 2.21 15.97
C LEU A 76 6.23 3.54 16.14
N ASN A 77 6.24 4.09 17.35
CA ASN A 77 5.45 5.28 17.72
C ASN A 77 6.06 6.59 17.21
N ASN A 78 7.37 6.60 16.98
CA ASN A 78 8.09 7.75 16.46
C ASN A 78 8.52 7.51 15.02
N THR A 79 8.16 8.45 14.15
CA THR A 79 8.60 8.48 12.75
C THR A 79 9.31 9.80 12.46
N TYR A 80 10.53 9.70 11.96
CA TYR A 80 11.40 10.84 11.63
C TYR A 80 11.63 10.87 10.12
N ILE A 81 11.32 12.00 9.50
CA ILE A 81 11.74 12.30 8.14
C ILE A 81 12.98 13.18 8.24
N ARG A 82 14.04 12.83 7.54
CA ARG A 82 15.38 13.41 7.71
C ARG A 82 15.99 13.92 6.39
N TYR A 83 16.82 14.94 6.53
CA TYR A 83 17.70 15.46 5.48
C TYR A 83 18.89 14.51 5.22
N PRO A 84 19.63 14.69 4.11
CA PRO A 84 20.86 13.96 3.81
C PRO A 84 21.93 13.98 4.91
N ASP A 85 21.98 15.03 5.73
CA ASP A 85 22.92 15.18 6.85
C ASP A 85 22.43 14.49 8.14
N GLY A 86 21.32 13.77 8.07
CA GLY A 86 20.69 13.09 9.21
C GLY A 86 19.80 13.99 10.07
N SER A 87 19.80 15.31 9.86
CA SER A 87 18.97 16.23 10.65
C SER A 87 17.47 16.04 10.38
N VAL A 88 16.63 16.33 11.37
CA VAL A 88 15.18 16.06 11.29
C VAL A 88 14.47 17.16 10.49
N ILE A 89 13.77 16.77 9.42
CA ILE A 89 12.79 17.60 8.70
C ILE A 89 11.49 17.67 9.48
N LYS A 90 10.99 16.49 9.89
CA LYS A 90 9.72 16.33 10.57
C LYS A 90 9.76 15.13 11.49
N HIS A 91 9.15 15.27 12.66
CA HIS A 91 8.90 14.18 13.60
C HIS A 91 7.40 14.03 13.79
N HIS A 92 6.93 12.79 13.64
CA HIS A 92 5.57 12.35 13.95
C HIS A 92 5.63 11.41 15.16
N SER A 93 4.97 11.80 16.24
CA SER A 93 4.82 11.00 17.46
C SER A 93 3.46 10.31 17.52
N SER A 94 3.33 9.30 18.40
CA SER A 94 2.09 8.53 18.63
C SER A 94 1.48 7.92 17.37
N VAL A 95 2.32 7.53 16.41
CA VAL A 95 1.87 6.98 15.13
C VAL A 95 1.09 5.68 15.32
N GLN A 96 1.54 4.77 16.20
CA GLN A 96 0.85 3.50 16.43
C GLN A 96 -0.46 3.69 17.17
N ASP A 97 -0.47 4.56 18.18
CA ASP A 97 -1.68 4.88 18.95
C ASP A 97 -2.80 5.37 18.02
N HIS A 98 -2.49 6.28 17.10
CA HIS A 98 -3.44 6.75 16.11
C HIS A 98 -3.83 5.69 15.08
N LEU A 99 -2.92 4.79 14.67
CA LEU A 99 -3.28 3.70 13.75
C LEU A 99 -4.26 2.72 14.41
N ILE A 100 -4.03 2.38 15.68
CA ILE A 100 -4.94 1.54 16.47
C ILE A 100 -6.29 2.25 16.64
N GLU A 101 -6.30 3.52 17.03
CA GLU A 101 -7.53 4.31 17.15
C GLU A 101 -8.32 4.39 15.83
N ARG A 102 -7.62 4.53 14.69
CA ARG A 102 -8.25 4.68 13.37
C ARG A 102 -8.74 3.37 12.80
N HIS A 103 -7.97 2.30 12.92
CA HIS A 103 -8.18 1.06 12.17
C HIS A 103 -8.25 -0.20 13.03
N GLY A 104 -8.06 -0.10 14.34
CA GLY A 104 -8.08 -1.21 15.29
C GLY A 104 -6.79 -2.02 15.34
N TYR A 105 -5.82 -1.71 14.46
CA TYR A 105 -4.55 -2.44 14.35
C TYR A 105 -3.36 -1.48 14.15
N PRO A 106 -2.20 -1.79 14.73
CA PRO A 106 -0.96 -1.06 14.49
C PRO A 106 -0.35 -1.35 13.11
N THR A 107 0.81 -0.77 12.83
CA THR A 107 1.77 -1.29 11.85
C THR A 107 2.96 -1.90 12.58
N ILE A 108 3.20 -3.19 12.35
CA ILE A 108 4.32 -3.91 12.96
C ILE A 108 5.36 -4.30 11.92
N PHE A 109 6.63 -4.30 12.31
CA PHE A 109 7.72 -4.85 11.51
C PHE A 109 8.36 -6.00 12.26
N ILE A 110 8.43 -7.16 11.61
CA ILE A 110 9.01 -8.39 12.16
C ILE A 110 9.85 -9.09 11.09
N ASP A 111 10.61 -10.12 11.47
CA ASP A 111 11.30 -10.96 10.50
C ASP A 111 10.25 -11.65 9.64
N ARG A 112 10.43 -11.66 8.32
CA ARG A 112 9.52 -12.37 7.41
C ARG A 112 9.36 -13.84 7.82
N GLN A 113 10.43 -14.45 8.31
CA GLN A 113 10.43 -15.81 8.85
C GLN A 113 9.40 -15.97 9.98
N MET A 114 9.32 -15.04 10.91
CA MET A 114 8.41 -15.12 12.07
C MET A 114 6.94 -15.20 11.61
N LEU A 115 6.54 -14.37 10.63
CA LEU A 115 5.20 -14.46 10.04
C LEU A 115 4.93 -15.82 9.41
N MET A 116 5.89 -16.31 8.60
CA MET A 116 5.76 -17.61 7.95
C MET A 116 5.66 -18.74 8.98
N GLN A 117 6.43 -18.65 10.06
CA GLN A 117 6.41 -19.64 11.15
C GLN A 117 5.06 -19.65 11.87
N VAL A 118 4.50 -18.48 12.20
CA VAL A 118 3.17 -18.39 12.83
C VAL A 118 2.11 -18.98 11.91
N LEU A 119 2.09 -18.60 10.63
CA LEU A 119 1.15 -19.17 9.65
C LEU A 119 1.29 -20.69 9.51
N TYR A 120 2.51 -21.22 9.50
CA TYR A 120 2.76 -22.66 9.42
C TYR A 120 2.37 -23.38 10.71
N ASN A 121 2.60 -22.78 11.87
CA ASN A 121 2.24 -23.36 13.17
C ASN A 121 0.72 -23.46 13.34
N LYS A 122 -0.02 -22.50 12.79
CA LYS A 122 -1.50 -22.44 12.83
C LYS A 122 -2.17 -23.43 11.89
N LEU A 123 -1.47 -23.93 10.87
CA LEU A 123 -1.97 -25.01 10.01
C LEU A 123 -2.06 -26.32 10.79
N GLU A 124 -3.23 -26.94 10.77
CA GLU A 124 -3.45 -28.28 11.31
C GLU A 124 -3.00 -29.36 10.31
N SER A 125 -3.24 -29.14 9.01
CA SER A 125 -2.97 -30.06 7.89
C SER A 125 -1.51 -30.03 7.44
N LYS A 126 -0.56 -30.15 8.37
CA LYS A 126 0.89 -30.13 8.07
C LYS A 126 1.33 -31.23 7.10
N ALA A 127 0.60 -32.35 7.04
CA ALA A 127 0.85 -33.44 6.11
C ALA A 127 0.66 -33.04 4.63
N SER A 128 -0.14 -31.99 4.38
CA SER A 128 -0.38 -31.44 3.05
C SER A 128 0.69 -30.43 2.60
N VAL A 129 1.69 -30.16 3.45
CA VAL A 129 2.79 -29.24 3.15
C VAL A 129 4.04 -30.06 2.82
N HIS A 130 4.53 -29.93 1.59
CA HIS A 130 5.65 -30.70 1.09
C HIS A 130 6.85 -29.78 0.77
N ALA A 131 7.82 -29.78 1.68
CA ALA A 131 9.10 -29.10 1.47
C ALA A 131 10.01 -29.84 0.46
N GLY A 132 10.90 -29.08 -0.16
CA GLY A 132 11.82 -29.54 -1.20
C GLY A 132 11.14 -30.09 -2.45
N GLN A 133 9.88 -29.73 -2.69
CA GLN A 133 9.06 -30.09 -3.85
C GLN A 133 8.90 -28.88 -4.78
N LYS A 134 9.95 -28.53 -5.51
CA LYS A 134 9.87 -27.43 -6.47
C LYS A 134 9.05 -27.84 -7.68
N VAL A 135 8.00 -27.08 -8.01
CA VAL A 135 7.24 -27.26 -9.26
C VAL A 135 8.14 -27.02 -10.47
N VAL A 136 8.09 -27.92 -11.45
CA VAL A 136 8.88 -27.81 -12.69
C VAL A 136 8.05 -27.99 -13.97
N SER A 137 6.90 -28.65 -13.89
CA SER A 137 6.01 -28.83 -15.05
C SER A 137 4.55 -28.94 -14.64
N VAL A 138 3.68 -28.44 -15.49
CA VAL A 138 2.22 -28.45 -15.34
C VAL A 138 1.56 -29.07 -16.57
N LEU A 139 0.63 -29.98 -16.36
CA LEU A 139 -0.18 -30.60 -17.41
C LEU A 139 -1.66 -30.38 -17.10
N GLU A 140 -2.39 -29.87 -18.09
CA GLU A 140 -3.84 -29.75 -18.00
C GLU A 140 -4.50 -31.12 -18.19
N LEU A 141 -5.50 -31.41 -17.36
CA LEU A 141 -6.37 -32.59 -17.49
C LEU A 141 -7.79 -32.13 -17.85
N ASP A 142 -8.64 -33.06 -18.30
CA ASP A 142 -10.03 -32.72 -18.71
C ASP A 142 -10.83 -32.02 -17.60
N ASN A 143 -10.64 -32.47 -16.34
CA ASN A 143 -11.33 -31.95 -15.15
C ASN A 143 -10.36 -31.65 -14.00
N GLY A 144 -9.15 -31.19 -14.30
CA GLY A 144 -8.16 -30.91 -13.26
C GLY A 144 -6.81 -30.48 -13.83
N ILE A 145 -5.81 -30.57 -12.98
CA ILE A 145 -4.44 -30.22 -13.28
C ILE A 145 -3.47 -31.18 -12.60
N GLN A 146 -2.40 -31.50 -13.30
CA GLN A 146 -1.31 -32.32 -12.78
C GLN A 146 -0.05 -31.47 -12.70
N VAL A 147 0.64 -31.55 -11.56
CA VAL A 147 1.90 -30.85 -11.29
C VAL A 147 3.00 -31.86 -11.06
N THR A 148 4.11 -31.71 -11.77
CA THR A 148 5.33 -32.49 -11.56
C THR A 148 6.40 -31.64 -10.89
N THR A 149 7.08 -32.24 -9.92
CA THR A 149 8.13 -31.58 -9.12
C THR A 149 9.53 -31.98 -9.57
N ASN A 150 10.55 -31.24 -9.14
CA ASN A 150 11.96 -31.54 -9.40
C ASN A 150 12.43 -32.91 -8.87
N LYS A 151 11.69 -33.49 -7.93
CA LYS A 151 11.93 -34.85 -7.40
C LYS A 151 11.16 -35.93 -8.16
N GLY A 152 10.51 -35.58 -9.27
CA GLY A 152 9.72 -36.49 -10.09
C GLY A 152 8.37 -36.89 -9.48
N LYS A 153 7.99 -36.32 -8.32
CA LYS A 153 6.67 -36.56 -7.74
C LYS A 153 5.60 -35.82 -8.52
N VAL A 154 4.45 -36.47 -8.64
CA VAL A 154 3.27 -35.99 -9.34
C VAL A 154 2.16 -35.72 -8.32
N PHE A 155 1.49 -34.58 -8.46
CA PHE A 155 0.35 -34.17 -7.66
C PHE A 155 -0.79 -33.78 -8.60
N GLU A 156 -2.01 -34.24 -8.31
CA GLU A 156 -3.21 -33.90 -9.06
C GLU A 156 -4.18 -33.11 -8.18
N GLY A 157 -4.90 -32.18 -8.78
CA GLY A 157 -5.89 -31.35 -8.12
C GLY A 157 -6.82 -30.69 -9.12
N ASP A 158 -7.75 -29.89 -8.65
CA ASP A 158 -8.73 -29.21 -9.51
C ASP A 158 -8.19 -27.89 -10.05
N ILE A 159 -7.38 -27.18 -9.26
CA ILE A 159 -6.75 -25.90 -9.64
C ILE A 159 -5.31 -25.82 -9.14
N LEU A 160 -4.51 -25.00 -9.83
CA LEU A 160 -3.14 -24.65 -9.44
C LEU A 160 -3.04 -23.15 -9.14
N VAL A 161 -2.51 -22.82 -7.97
CA VAL A 161 -2.22 -21.46 -7.55
C VAL A 161 -0.71 -21.23 -7.50
N GLY A 162 -0.19 -20.37 -8.37
CA GLY A 162 1.19 -19.91 -8.36
C GLY A 162 1.41 -18.81 -7.32
N ALA A 163 2.02 -19.17 -6.20
CA ALA A 163 2.45 -18.29 -5.12
C ALA A 163 3.99 -18.30 -4.96
N ASP A 164 4.69 -18.63 -6.04
CA ASP A 164 6.13 -18.94 -6.14
C ASP A 164 7.01 -17.71 -6.47
N GLY A 165 6.45 -16.51 -6.25
CA GLY A 165 7.17 -15.25 -6.28
C GLY A 165 7.52 -14.73 -7.67
N ILE A 166 8.40 -13.74 -7.72
CA ILE A 166 8.74 -12.98 -8.93
C ILE A 166 9.26 -13.84 -10.09
N TYR A 167 10.02 -14.90 -9.80
CA TYR A 167 10.55 -15.81 -10.82
C TYR A 167 9.65 -17.04 -11.01
N SER A 168 8.33 -16.83 -10.93
CA SER A 168 7.30 -17.87 -10.94
C SER A 168 7.52 -18.88 -12.07
N THR A 169 7.63 -20.15 -11.68
CA THR A 169 7.62 -21.28 -12.62
C THR A 169 6.20 -21.56 -13.09
N VAL A 170 5.20 -21.39 -12.23
CA VAL A 170 3.79 -21.53 -12.62
C VAL A 170 3.42 -20.56 -13.74
N ARG A 171 3.85 -19.30 -13.65
CA ARG A 171 3.64 -18.29 -14.70
C ARG A 171 4.29 -18.68 -16.03
N LYS A 172 5.49 -19.25 -15.99
CA LYS A 172 6.18 -19.76 -17.19
C LYS A 172 5.43 -20.94 -17.81
N GLU A 173 4.91 -21.84 -16.98
CA GLU A 173 4.10 -22.96 -17.46
C GLU A 173 2.76 -22.50 -18.03
N MET A 174 2.13 -21.45 -17.47
CA MET A 174 0.96 -20.80 -18.11
C MET A 174 1.32 -20.33 -19.52
N TRP A 175 2.43 -19.61 -19.69
CA TRP A 175 2.92 -19.20 -21.01
C TRP A 175 3.18 -20.34 -21.99
N ARG A 176 3.62 -21.51 -21.49
CA ARG A 176 3.88 -22.69 -22.32
C ARG A 176 2.59 -23.34 -22.84
N ILE A 177 1.53 -23.36 -22.04
CA ILE A 177 0.26 -24.05 -22.37
C ILE A 177 -0.78 -23.15 -23.02
N VAL A 178 -0.62 -21.83 -22.91
CA VAL A 178 -1.63 -20.86 -23.34
C VAL A 178 -1.86 -20.89 -24.85
N SER A 179 -3.09 -20.60 -25.26
CA SER A 179 -3.39 -20.30 -26.66
C SER A 179 -2.68 -19.00 -27.11
N PRO A 180 -2.17 -18.94 -28.36
CA PRO A 180 -1.54 -17.72 -28.88
C PRO A 180 -2.43 -16.49 -28.75
N GLY A 181 -1.86 -15.38 -28.28
CA GLY A 181 -2.54 -14.08 -28.15
C GLY A 181 -3.31 -13.85 -26.85
N TYR A 182 -3.32 -14.81 -25.92
CA TYR A 182 -4.00 -14.62 -24.62
C TYR A 182 -3.21 -13.69 -23.66
N PHE A 183 -1.88 -13.84 -23.62
CA PHE A 183 -0.98 -12.95 -22.89
C PHE A 183 -0.22 -12.01 -23.85
N PRO A 184 0.14 -10.79 -23.43
CA PRO A 184 0.96 -9.87 -24.23
C PRO A 184 2.36 -10.44 -24.48
N THR A 185 2.80 -10.54 -25.73
CA THR A 185 4.06 -11.22 -26.12
C THR A 185 5.32 -10.64 -25.47
N ASP A 186 5.25 -9.40 -25.00
CA ASP A 186 6.31 -8.63 -24.36
C ASP A 186 6.10 -8.48 -22.84
N GLU A 187 5.19 -9.24 -22.22
CA GLU A 187 4.82 -9.15 -20.80
C GLU A 187 6.04 -9.11 -19.86
N TRP A 188 6.95 -10.09 -19.95
CA TRP A 188 8.15 -10.12 -19.11
C TRP A 188 9.19 -9.09 -19.56
N SER A 189 9.34 -8.92 -20.88
CA SER A 189 10.30 -7.97 -21.47
C SER A 189 10.00 -6.52 -21.11
N ASN A 190 8.76 -6.19 -20.78
CA ASN A 190 8.32 -4.87 -20.35
C ASN A 190 8.34 -4.66 -18.84
N VAL A 191 8.68 -5.68 -18.03
CA VAL A 191 8.77 -5.53 -16.57
C VAL A 191 9.89 -4.54 -16.24
N PRO A 192 9.60 -3.37 -15.65
CA PRO A 192 10.60 -2.37 -15.36
C PRO A 192 11.30 -2.63 -14.02
N CYS A 193 12.54 -2.13 -13.93
CA CYS A 193 13.30 -1.99 -12.70
C CYS A 193 13.91 -0.59 -12.68
N TYR A 194 13.47 0.24 -11.74
CA TYR A 194 13.94 1.63 -11.59
C TYR A 194 14.97 1.81 -10.47
N TYR A 195 14.96 0.89 -9.50
CA TYR A 195 15.79 0.93 -8.31
C TYR A 195 16.44 -0.43 -8.04
N LYS A 196 17.55 -0.41 -7.33
CA LYS A 196 18.11 -1.57 -6.62
C LYS A 196 18.09 -1.28 -5.13
N CYS A 197 18.05 -2.33 -4.32
CA CYS A 197 17.93 -2.19 -2.86
C CYS A 197 18.88 -3.14 -2.14
N ILE A 198 19.68 -2.61 -1.22
CA ILE A 198 20.22 -3.43 -0.13
C ILE A 198 19.22 -3.38 1.00
N PHE A 199 18.68 -4.53 1.37
CA PHE A 199 17.96 -4.66 2.64
C PHE A 199 18.83 -5.43 3.63
N GLY A 200 18.71 -5.10 4.91
CA GLY A 200 19.46 -5.78 5.95
C GLY A 200 18.87 -5.65 7.33
N ILE A 201 19.45 -6.43 8.23
CA ILE A 201 19.11 -6.49 9.65
C ILE A 201 20.41 -6.27 10.40
N SER A 202 20.40 -5.36 11.38
CA SER A 202 21.55 -5.09 12.25
C SER A 202 21.19 -5.29 13.70
N ARG A 203 22.19 -5.71 14.49
CA ARG A 203 22.09 -5.72 15.95
C ARG A 203 21.78 -4.31 16.48
N PRO A 204 21.26 -4.18 17.71
CA PRO A 204 21.00 -2.87 18.31
C PRO A 204 22.24 -1.96 18.26
N ILE A 205 22.01 -0.68 17.96
CA ILE A 205 23.01 0.39 17.98
C ILE A 205 22.52 1.43 18.99
N GLU A 206 23.29 1.65 20.06
CA GLU A 206 22.89 2.49 21.19
C GLU A 206 22.63 3.95 20.78
N ASP A 207 23.45 4.48 19.88
CA ASP A 207 23.34 5.86 19.39
C ASP A 207 22.18 6.07 18.40
N LEU A 208 21.59 5.00 17.87
CA LEU A 208 20.46 5.11 16.94
C LEU A 208 19.14 5.15 17.71
N ILE A 209 18.50 6.32 17.68
CA ILE A 209 17.19 6.53 18.31
C ILE A 209 16.18 5.50 17.79
N GLN A 210 15.39 4.92 18.68
CA GLN A 210 14.36 3.95 18.29
C GLN A 210 13.19 4.62 17.57
N GLY A 211 12.73 4.00 16.49
CA GLY A 211 11.58 4.44 15.71
C GLY A 211 11.73 4.09 14.24
N SER A 212 11.03 4.85 13.39
CA SER A 212 11.15 4.81 11.94
C SER A 212 11.92 6.02 11.45
N HIS A 213 12.91 5.84 10.58
CA HIS A 213 13.65 6.90 9.93
C HIS A 213 13.53 6.77 8.42
N TYR A 214 13.03 7.83 7.80
CA TYR A 214 13.03 8.02 6.35
C TYR A 214 14.05 9.11 6.03
N VAL A 215 15.12 8.76 5.33
CA VAL A 215 16.21 9.70 5.01
C VAL A 215 16.18 10.00 3.52
N TYR A 216 15.90 11.25 3.18
CA TYR A 216 15.75 11.67 1.79
C TYR A 216 17.12 12.06 1.23
N ASN A 217 17.49 11.52 0.06
CA ASN A 217 18.75 11.84 -0.61
C ASN A 217 18.57 12.04 -2.13
N ASP A 218 19.59 12.59 -2.81
CA ASP A 218 19.58 12.78 -4.26
C ASP A 218 19.77 11.42 -4.97
N LYS A 219 18.69 10.90 -5.56
CA LYS A 219 18.61 9.63 -6.31
C LYS A 219 18.74 8.36 -5.46
N PHE A 220 18.71 8.48 -4.14
CA PHE A 220 18.61 7.33 -3.24
C PHE A 220 17.87 7.72 -1.95
N SER A 221 17.46 6.74 -1.17
CA SER A 221 16.80 6.97 0.12
C SER A 221 17.08 5.84 1.09
N TYR A 222 16.90 6.12 2.38
CA TYR A 222 16.93 5.10 3.43
C TYR A 222 15.58 4.96 4.12
N LEU A 223 15.23 3.73 4.44
CA LEU A 223 14.23 3.37 5.44
C LEU A 223 14.93 2.58 6.53
N VAL A 224 14.88 3.05 7.77
CA VAL A 224 15.42 2.36 8.95
C VAL A 224 14.35 2.26 10.02
N LEU A 225 14.15 1.07 10.57
CA LEU A 225 13.05 0.74 11.48
C LEU A 225 13.58 -0.09 12.63
N VAL A 226 13.20 0.24 13.86
CA VAL A 226 13.42 -0.66 15.00
C VAL A 226 12.49 -1.87 14.91
N GLY A 227 13.00 -3.05 15.23
CA GLY A 227 12.27 -4.31 15.26
C GLY A 227 12.43 -5.04 16.60
N PRO A 228 11.85 -6.25 16.71
CA PRO A 228 11.86 -7.05 17.93
C PRO A 228 13.25 -7.22 18.55
N GLY A 229 13.38 -6.99 19.86
CA GLY A 229 14.66 -7.09 20.58
C GLY A 229 15.63 -5.96 20.26
N GLY A 230 15.13 -4.82 19.76
CA GLY A 230 15.92 -3.61 19.50
C GLY A 230 16.81 -3.67 18.26
N LYS A 231 16.70 -4.70 17.43
CA LYS A 231 17.41 -4.79 16.14
C LYS A 231 16.90 -3.72 15.18
N PHE A 232 17.70 -3.39 14.18
CA PHE A 232 17.31 -2.45 13.13
C PHE A 232 17.14 -3.15 11.79
N TYR A 233 15.95 -3.00 11.21
CA TYR A 233 15.70 -3.29 9.81
C TYR A 233 16.03 -2.06 8.99
N TRP A 234 16.77 -2.22 7.90
CA TRP A 234 17.14 -1.09 7.07
C TRP A 234 17.15 -1.44 5.59
N PHE A 235 16.90 -0.41 4.78
CA PHE A 235 16.83 -0.48 3.34
C PHE A 235 17.55 0.72 2.76
N LEU A 236 18.51 0.47 1.88
CA LEU A 236 19.15 1.47 1.01
C LEU A 236 18.57 1.29 -0.39
N PHE A 237 17.77 2.25 -0.84
CA PHE A 237 17.18 2.28 -2.17
C PHE A 237 17.99 3.18 -3.09
N VAL A 238 18.56 2.65 -4.17
CA VAL A 238 19.39 3.42 -5.10
C VAL A 238 18.75 3.40 -6.49
N LYS A 239 18.48 4.60 -7.02
CA LYS A 239 17.92 4.76 -8.37
C LYS A 239 18.95 4.33 -9.41
N LEU A 240 18.50 3.56 -10.39
CA LEU A 240 19.35 3.21 -11.54
C LEU A 240 19.54 4.44 -12.44
N PRO A 241 20.73 4.62 -13.05
CA PRO A 241 20.94 5.73 -13.99
C PRO A 241 19.96 5.72 -15.16
N VAL A 242 19.61 4.52 -15.64
CA VAL A 242 18.59 4.25 -16.66
C VAL A 242 17.76 3.07 -16.18
N PRO A 243 16.42 3.08 -16.36
CA PRO A 243 15.59 1.93 -16.06
C PRO A 243 16.02 0.70 -16.87
N LEU A 244 16.00 -0.47 -16.24
CA LEU A 244 16.25 -1.77 -16.88
C LEU A 244 14.94 -2.53 -17.04
N TYR A 245 14.89 -3.46 -17.99
CA TYR A 245 13.66 -4.16 -18.34
C TYR A 245 13.88 -5.67 -18.52
N GLY A 246 12.93 -6.47 -18.05
CA GLY A 246 12.87 -7.91 -18.28
C GLY A 246 14.21 -8.64 -18.07
N HIS A 247 14.78 -9.16 -19.15
CA HIS A 247 16.02 -9.95 -19.12
C HIS A 247 17.29 -9.12 -18.89
N ASP A 248 17.24 -7.81 -19.09
CA ASP A 248 18.39 -6.92 -18.87
C ASP A 248 18.60 -6.59 -17.37
N ILE A 249 17.65 -6.97 -16.52
CA ILE A 249 17.72 -6.75 -15.08
C ILE A 249 18.70 -7.76 -14.46
N PRO A 250 19.81 -7.32 -13.87
CA PRO A 250 20.86 -8.22 -13.40
C PRO A 250 20.47 -8.90 -12.08
N ARG A 251 21.13 -10.03 -11.79
CA ARG A 251 21.26 -10.55 -10.44
C ARG A 251 22.54 -10.01 -9.83
N TYR A 252 22.44 -9.42 -8.66
CA TYR A 252 23.60 -8.90 -7.94
C TYR A 252 24.28 -9.98 -7.13
N THR A 253 25.59 -9.87 -7.03
CA THR A 253 26.47 -10.70 -6.20
C THR A 253 26.74 -10.03 -4.85
N THR A 254 27.37 -10.76 -3.94
CA THR A 254 27.84 -10.19 -2.67
C THR A 254 28.90 -9.10 -2.88
N VAL A 255 29.70 -9.19 -3.95
CA VAL A 255 30.69 -8.16 -4.29
C VAL A 255 29.99 -6.86 -4.72
N ASP A 256 28.95 -6.96 -5.56
CA ASP A 256 28.16 -5.78 -5.96
C ASP A 256 27.50 -5.09 -4.76
N GLU A 257 27.07 -5.88 -3.77
CA GLU A 257 26.53 -5.37 -2.51
C GLU A 257 27.58 -4.62 -1.69
N GLU A 258 28.75 -5.23 -1.47
CA GLU A 258 29.84 -4.64 -0.70
C GLU A 258 30.36 -3.35 -1.33
N GLU A 259 30.51 -3.32 -2.65
CA GLU A 259 30.90 -2.13 -3.40
C GLU A 259 29.88 -0.99 -3.25
N LEU A 260 28.59 -1.31 -3.39
CA LEU A 260 27.53 -0.32 -3.21
C LEU A 260 27.49 0.17 -1.75
N ALA A 261 27.65 -0.73 -0.78
CA ALA A 261 27.65 -0.36 0.63
C ALA A 261 28.85 0.55 0.97
N ALA A 262 30.03 0.29 0.39
CA ALA A 262 31.20 1.14 0.57
C ALA A 262 31.02 2.54 -0.01
N GLN A 263 30.36 2.68 -1.17
CA GLN A 263 30.05 3.98 -1.78
C GLN A 263 29.17 4.85 -0.88
N HIS A 264 28.28 4.21 -0.12
CA HIS A 264 27.29 4.84 0.74
C HIS A 264 27.67 4.85 2.24
N ALA A 265 28.86 4.35 2.60
CA ALA A 265 29.25 4.13 4.00
C ALA A 265 29.27 5.41 4.86
N SER A 266 29.54 6.56 4.23
CA SER A 266 29.60 7.87 4.90
C SER A 266 28.26 8.60 4.96
N ASP A 267 27.19 8.03 4.38
CA ASP A 267 25.87 8.65 4.40
C ASP A 267 25.31 8.70 5.81
N GLN A 268 24.69 9.82 6.18
CA GLN A 268 24.12 9.99 7.51
C GLN A 268 22.70 9.42 7.57
N ILE A 269 22.46 8.56 8.56
CA ILE A 269 21.11 8.11 8.93
C ILE A 269 20.54 9.02 10.01
N THR A 270 21.38 9.37 10.98
CA THR A 270 21.19 10.43 11.97
C THR A 270 22.49 11.23 12.03
N PRO A 271 22.54 12.40 12.69
CA PRO A 271 23.80 13.14 12.80
C PRO A 271 24.94 12.34 13.47
N GLU A 272 24.59 11.35 14.30
CA GLU A 272 25.52 10.53 15.07
C GLU A 272 25.80 9.15 14.43
N VAL A 273 24.95 8.67 13.54
CA VAL A 273 25.00 7.31 12.98
C VAL A 273 24.99 7.32 11.47
N THR A 274 26.02 6.74 10.86
CA THR A 274 26.15 6.55 9.41
C THR A 274 25.59 5.20 8.93
N PHE A 275 25.33 5.09 7.63
CA PHE A 275 24.99 3.82 7.01
C PHE A 275 26.12 2.78 7.15
N GLY A 276 27.39 3.20 7.09
CA GLY A 276 28.53 2.31 7.30
C GLY A 276 28.52 1.64 8.68
N GLN A 277 28.09 2.35 9.73
CA GLN A 277 27.91 1.77 11.06
C GLN A 277 26.76 0.76 11.10
N LEU A 278 25.61 1.07 10.48
CA LEU A 278 24.51 0.12 10.32
C LEU A 278 24.97 -1.14 9.59
N TYR A 279 25.62 -0.99 8.43
CA TYR A 279 26.10 -2.09 7.61
C TYR A 279 27.18 -2.92 8.33
N GLY A 280 28.08 -2.28 9.07
CA GLY A 280 29.08 -2.98 9.90
C GLY A 280 28.47 -3.78 11.05
N ALA A 281 27.29 -3.38 11.54
CA ALA A 281 26.55 -4.06 12.59
C ALA A 281 25.56 -5.14 12.07
N ARG A 282 25.53 -5.38 10.76
CA ARG A 282 24.54 -6.27 10.15
C ARG A 282 24.72 -7.73 10.56
N THR A 283 23.61 -8.43 10.79
CA THR A 283 23.54 -9.89 10.91
C THR A 283 23.22 -10.56 9.58
N SER A 284 22.53 -9.85 8.70
CA SER A 284 22.18 -10.32 7.35
C SER A 284 21.93 -9.12 6.43
N SER A 285 22.29 -9.26 5.16
CA SER A 285 21.95 -8.30 4.11
C SER A 285 21.92 -8.98 2.75
N THR A 286 21.21 -8.36 1.80
CA THR A 286 21.18 -8.80 0.40
C THR A 286 20.88 -7.62 -0.51
N LEU A 287 21.64 -7.48 -1.60
CA LEU A 287 21.33 -6.59 -2.71
C LEU A 287 20.40 -7.28 -3.73
N THR A 288 19.29 -6.62 -4.08
CA THR A 288 18.33 -7.10 -5.08
C THR A 288 17.91 -6.00 -6.07
N PRO A 289 17.62 -6.33 -7.34
CA PRO A 289 16.84 -5.43 -8.19
C PRO A 289 15.39 -5.32 -7.67
N LEU A 290 14.78 -4.16 -7.86
CA LEU A 290 13.37 -3.92 -7.52
C LEU A 290 12.54 -3.88 -8.80
N HIS A 291 11.98 -5.03 -9.17
CA HIS A 291 11.02 -5.10 -10.26
C HIS A 291 9.68 -4.57 -9.78
N GLU A 292 8.96 -3.86 -10.63
CA GLU A 292 7.69 -3.22 -10.28
C GLU A 292 6.66 -3.50 -11.37
N TYR A 293 5.62 -4.29 -11.09
CA TYR A 293 4.64 -4.65 -12.11
C TYR A 293 3.30 -5.09 -11.53
N VAL A 294 2.27 -5.00 -12.37
CA VAL A 294 1.01 -5.72 -12.23
C VAL A 294 0.74 -6.33 -13.59
N PHE A 295 0.75 -7.65 -13.70
CA PHE A 295 0.50 -8.28 -14.99
C PHE A 295 -0.96 -8.11 -15.41
N GLU A 296 -1.21 -7.94 -16.71
CA GLU A 296 -2.55 -7.69 -17.26
C GLU A 296 -3.52 -8.87 -17.08
N ARG A 297 -2.98 -10.09 -17.02
CA ARG A 297 -3.74 -11.33 -16.81
C ARG A 297 -3.08 -12.13 -15.69
N TRP A 298 -3.87 -12.63 -14.75
CA TRP A 298 -3.35 -13.39 -13.61
C TRP A 298 -3.63 -14.88 -13.70
N HIS A 299 -4.55 -15.28 -14.57
CA HIS A 299 -5.05 -16.64 -14.65
C HIS A 299 -5.16 -17.12 -16.10
N TYR A 300 -5.21 -18.44 -16.26
CA TYR A 300 -5.54 -19.13 -17.50
C TYR A 300 -6.16 -20.48 -17.13
N LYS A 301 -7.41 -20.70 -17.55
CA LYS A 301 -8.19 -21.90 -17.22
C LYS A 301 -8.14 -22.22 -15.72
N ARG A 302 -7.56 -23.36 -15.34
CA ARG A 302 -7.45 -23.87 -13.95
C ARG A 302 -6.20 -23.38 -13.20
N ILE A 303 -5.48 -22.40 -13.74
CA ILE A 303 -4.26 -21.84 -13.13
C ILE A 303 -4.47 -20.36 -12.81
N ILE A 304 -4.09 -19.92 -11.62
CA ILE A 304 -4.02 -18.50 -11.24
C ILE A 304 -2.69 -18.21 -10.53
N THR A 305 -2.13 -17.02 -10.72
CA THR A 305 -0.95 -16.52 -10.00
C THR A 305 -1.36 -15.43 -9.00
N ILE A 306 -0.74 -15.41 -7.82
CA ILE A 306 -1.04 -14.45 -6.74
C ILE A 306 0.23 -13.94 -6.07
N GLY A 307 0.11 -12.79 -5.37
CA GLY A 307 1.26 -12.12 -4.74
C GLY A 307 2.30 -11.69 -5.77
N ASP A 308 3.58 -11.77 -5.42
CA ASP A 308 4.71 -11.40 -6.29
C ASP A 308 4.71 -12.13 -7.65
N ALA A 309 4.04 -13.28 -7.80
CA ALA A 309 3.90 -13.97 -9.09
C ALA A 309 2.95 -13.26 -10.09
N ALA A 310 2.09 -12.36 -9.59
CA ALA A 310 1.12 -11.59 -10.37
C ALA A 310 1.35 -10.07 -10.30
N HIS A 311 1.76 -9.58 -9.13
CA HIS A 311 1.96 -8.16 -8.85
C HIS A 311 3.11 -7.94 -7.87
N LYS A 312 4.08 -7.12 -8.28
CA LYS A 312 5.28 -6.83 -7.50
C LYS A 312 5.40 -5.34 -7.21
N PHE A 313 5.67 -5.05 -5.95
CA PHE A 313 5.75 -3.71 -5.41
C PHE A 313 7.20 -3.29 -5.18
N GLU A 314 7.43 -2.00 -5.31
CA GLU A 314 8.48 -1.33 -4.56
C GLU A 314 8.18 -1.50 -3.04
N PRO A 315 9.14 -1.95 -2.22
CA PRO A 315 8.88 -2.34 -0.82
C PRO A 315 8.78 -1.20 0.23
N LEU A 316 9.19 0.03 -0.06
CA LEU A 316 9.22 1.19 0.85
C LEU A 316 7.91 1.40 1.60
N THR A 317 6.77 1.22 0.93
CA THR A 317 5.45 1.44 1.53
C THR A 317 4.92 0.25 2.33
N GLY A 318 5.58 -0.91 2.26
CA GLY A 318 5.21 -2.11 3.01
C GLY A 318 3.97 -2.85 2.51
N HIS A 319 3.36 -2.46 1.38
CA HIS A 319 2.09 -3.05 0.94
C HIS A 319 2.18 -4.41 0.24
N GLY A 320 3.36 -4.83 -0.25
CA GLY A 320 3.47 -6.05 -1.05
C GLY A 320 2.97 -7.33 -0.35
N GLY A 321 3.46 -7.60 0.86
CA GLY A 321 3.02 -8.76 1.65
C GLY A 321 1.55 -8.68 2.06
N ASN A 322 1.08 -7.49 2.49
CA ASN A 322 -0.31 -7.25 2.84
C ASN A 322 -1.26 -7.49 1.64
N SER A 323 -0.88 -6.98 0.46
CA SER A 323 -1.63 -7.19 -0.79
C SER A 323 -1.67 -8.66 -1.20
N ALA A 324 -0.59 -9.41 -0.98
CA ALA A 324 -0.56 -10.86 -1.25
C ALA A 324 -1.53 -11.65 -0.35
N ILE A 325 -1.70 -11.23 0.91
CA ILE A 325 -2.71 -11.78 1.84
C ILE A 325 -4.12 -11.40 1.37
N GLU A 326 -4.34 -10.14 0.98
CA GLU A 326 -5.63 -9.67 0.44
C GLU A 326 -6.03 -10.44 -0.84
N THR A 327 -5.10 -10.70 -1.77
CA THR A 327 -5.38 -11.50 -2.98
C THR A 327 -5.72 -12.95 -2.65
N ALA A 328 -5.06 -13.56 -1.66
CA ALA A 328 -5.41 -14.91 -1.21
C ALA A 328 -6.84 -14.96 -0.63
N ALA A 329 -7.23 -13.96 0.17
CA ALA A 329 -8.58 -13.87 0.72
C ALA A 329 -9.65 -13.70 -0.39
N SER A 330 -9.41 -12.81 -1.35
CA SER A 330 -10.28 -12.63 -2.53
C SER A 330 -10.44 -13.95 -3.29
N LEU A 331 -9.35 -14.70 -3.51
CA LEU A 331 -9.42 -16.02 -4.17
C LEU A 331 -10.34 -16.99 -3.43
N VAL A 332 -10.20 -17.14 -2.12
CA VAL A 332 -11.06 -18.03 -1.34
C VAL A 332 -12.52 -17.57 -1.34
N ASN A 333 -12.77 -16.26 -1.26
CA ASN A 333 -14.13 -15.70 -1.33
C ASN A 333 -14.85 -16.10 -2.63
N HIS A 334 -14.17 -15.94 -3.78
CA HIS A 334 -14.78 -16.27 -5.07
C HIS A 334 -14.89 -17.77 -5.34
N LEU A 335 -13.96 -18.59 -4.80
CA LEU A 335 -14.04 -20.06 -4.90
C LEU A 335 -15.12 -20.69 -4.00
N THR A 336 -15.53 -19.98 -2.95
CA THR A 336 -16.55 -20.43 -1.98
C THR A 336 -17.92 -19.78 -2.20
N SER A 337 -18.07 -18.95 -3.23
CA SER A 337 -19.34 -18.32 -3.56
C SER A 337 -20.36 -19.32 -4.09
N ASP A 338 -21.65 -18.97 -4.00
CA ASP A 338 -22.74 -19.77 -4.55
C ASP A 338 -22.65 -19.94 -6.09
N GLU A 339 -21.90 -19.06 -6.75
CA GLU A 339 -21.65 -19.10 -8.20
C GLU A 339 -20.57 -20.12 -8.59
N CYS A 340 -19.75 -20.59 -7.64
CA CYS A 340 -18.62 -21.49 -7.88
C CYS A 340 -18.76 -22.85 -7.18
N LEU A 341 -19.96 -23.42 -7.11
CA LEU A 341 -20.19 -24.67 -6.38
C LEU A 341 -19.65 -25.93 -7.07
N ASP A 342 -19.53 -25.99 -8.39
CA ASP A 342 -19.16 -27.23 -9.08
C ASP A 342 -17.72 -27.28 -9.55
N TRP A 343 -16.98 -26.16 -9.46
CA TRP A 343 -15.60 -26.05 -9.96
C TRP A 343 -15.48 -26.58 -11.41
N SER A 344 -16.53 -26.33 -12.21
CA SER A 344 -16.46 -26.49 -13.65
C SER A 344 -15.47 -25.48 -14.23
N ASN A 345 -14.97 -25.73 -15.44
CA ASN A 345 -14.02 -24.82 -16.10
C ASN A 345 -14.56 -23.39 -16.16
N ALA A 346 -15.83 -23.22 -16.52
CA ALA A 346 -16.48 -21.92 -16.60
C ALA A 346 -16.59 -21.21 -15.24
N GLN A 347 -16.92 -21.95 -14.17
CA GLN A 347 -17.03 -21.38 -12.83
C GLN A 347 -15.67 -20.99 -12.24
N ILE A 348 -14.63 -21.80 -12.48
CA ILE A 348 -13.27 -21.47 -12.04
C ILE A 348 -12.75 -20.24 -12.78
N GLU A 349 -12.92 -20.19 -14.10
CA GLU A 349 -12.50 -19.03 -14.89
C GLU A 349 -13.25 -17.76 -14.48
N ALA A 350 -14.56 -17.86 -14.22
CA ALA A 350 -15.34 -16.73 -13.71
C ALA A 350 -14.87 -16.27 -12.33
N ALA A 351 -14.60 -17.21 -11.41
CA ALA A 351 -14.05 -16.90 -10.09
C ALA A 351 -12.69 -16.22 -10.18
N PHE A 352 -11.79 -16.72 -11.02
CA PHE A 352 -10.47 -16.12 -11.23
C PHE A 352 -10.55 -14.72 -11.89
N ALA A 353 -11.47 -14.54 -12.84
CA ALA A 353 -11.72 -13.24 -13.43
C ALA A 353 -12.27 -12.24 -12.39
N ALA A 354 -13.15 -12.69 -11.49
CA ALA A 354 -13.69 -11.88 -10.40
C ALA A 354 -12.60 -11.47 -9.38
N VAL A 355 -11.68 -12.37 -9.05
CA VAL A 355 -10.48 -12.05 -8.23
C VAL A 355 -9.66 -10.95 -8.89
N GLN A 356 -9.38 -11.08 -10.19
CA GLN A 356 -8.62 -10.07 -10.92
C GLN A 356 -9.37 -8.74 -10.94
N GLU A 357 -10.66 -8.72 -11.30
CA GLU A 357 -11.46 -7.49 -11.38
C GLU A 357 -11.51 -6.75 -10.03
N GLU A 358 -11.76 -7.47 -8.93
CA GLU A 358 -11.79 -6.90 -7.57
C GLU A 358 -10.45 -6.25 -7.19
N ARG A 359 -9.34 -6.89 -7.54
CA ARG A 359 -8.02 -6.54 -7.02
C ARG A 359 -7.20 -5.65 -7.94
N PHE A 360 -7.37 -5.74 -9.26
CA PHE A 360 -6.44 -5.18 -10.25
C PHE A 360 -6.26 -3.68 -10.10
N GLN A 361 -7.36 -2.90 -10.07
CA GLN A 361 -7.29 -1.44 -9.95
C GLN A 361 -6.63 -0.99 -8.63
N ARG A 362 -6.96 -1.66 -7.52
CA ARG A 362 -6.40 -1.37 -6.20
C ARG A 362 -4.90 -1.67 -6.15
N VAL A 363 -4.50 -2.84 -6.64
CA VAL A 363 -3.10 -3.27 -6.69
C VAL A 363 -2.29 -2.33 -7.59
N GLN A 364 -2.81 -1.99 -8.79
CA GLN A 364 -2.16 -1.04 -9.70
C GLN A 364 -1.96 0.33 -9.06
N TRP A 365 -2.97 0.83 -8.34
CA TRP A 365 -2.87 2.09 -7.62
C TRP A 365 -1.80 2.02 -6.52
N LEU A 366 -1.79 0.95 -5.70
CA LEU A 366 -0.81 0.78 -4.63
C LEU A 366 0.63 0.62 -5.16
N VAL A 367 0.85 -0.10 -6.26
CA VAL A 367 2.16 -0.21 -6.93
C VAL A 367 2.62 1.17 -7.42
N ASN A 368 1.74 1.91 -8.10
CA ASN A 368 2.05 3.25 -8.59
C ASN A 368 2.33 4.26 -7.47
N ASP A 369 1.60 4.14 -6.36
CA ASP A 369 1.80 4.98 -5.17
C ASP A 369 3.13 4.67 -4.48
N ALA A 370 3.49 3.39 -4.35
CA ALA A 370 4.80 2.98 -3.83
C ALA A 370 5.94 3.55 -4.66
N HIS A 371 5.86 3.42 -5.99
CA HIS A 371 6.82 3.98 -6.93
C HIS A 371 6.98 5.50 -6.75
N LYS A 372 5.86 6.24 -6.73
CA LYS A 372 5.87 7.71 -6.59
C LYS A 372 6.39 8.16 -5.23
N THR A 373 6.07 7.41 -4.17
CA THR A 373 6.60 7.68 -2.83
C THR A 373 8.12 7.50 -2.83
N GLN A 374 8.62 6.40 -3.40
CA GLN A 374 10.06 6.16 -3.51
C GLN A 374 10.76 7.25 -4.35
N GLN A 375 10.17 7.68 -5.47
CA GLN A 375 10.71 8.82 -6.24
C GLN A 375 10.78 10.12 -5.44
N MET A 376 9.77 10.39 -4.60
CA MET A 376 9.75 11.58 -3.74
C MET A 376 10.86 11.51 -2.69
N GLN A 377 10.99 10.38 -1.99
CA GLN A 377 11.99 10.20 -0.93
C GLN A 377 13.41 10.18 -1.49
N ALA A 378 13.60 9.59 -2.68
CA ALA A 378 14.87 9.61 -3.40
C ALA A 378 15.10 10.89 -4.19
N MET A 379 14.28 11.94 -3.99
CA MET A 379 14.40 13.24 -4.67
C MET A 379 14.71 13.11 -6.16
N ALA A 380 14.04 12.16 -6.83
CA ALA A 380 14.51 11.55 -8.06
C ALA A 380 14.57 12.48 -9.28
N THR A 381 14.05 13.70 -9.15
CA THR A 381 14.07 14.78 -10.14
C THR A 381 14.30 16.12 -9.44
N PRO A 382 14.80 17.17 -10.13
CA PRO A 382 15.00 18.49 -9.53
C PRO A 382 13.74 19.10 -8.91
N PHE A 383 12.58 18.83 -9.52
CA PHE A 383 11.28 19.25 -8.96
C PHE A 383 11.00 18.55 -7.63
N LEU A 384 11.18 17.23 -7.55
CA LEU A 384 10.98 16.46 -6.31
C LEU A 384 12.00 16.82 -5.23
N ALA A 385 13.25 17.11 -5.60
CA ALA A 385 14.27 17.60 -4.68
C ALA A 385 13.88 18.94 -4.02
N THR A 386 13.14 19.79 -4.75
CA THR A 386 12.65 21.06 -4.22
C THR A 386 11.42 20.87 -3.35
N ILE A 387 10.42 20.13 -3.85
CA ILE A 387 9.10 20.08 -3.20
C ILE A 387 8.99 19.02 -2.11
N GLY A 388 9.74 17.92 -2.20
CA GLY A 388 9.67 16.80 -1.26
C GLY A 388 9.93 17.21 0.19
N PRO A 389 11.07 17.89 0.50
CA PRO A 389 11.34 18.38 1.85
C PRO A 389 10.33 19.43 2.35
N ILE A 390 9.80 20.26 1.45
CA ILE A 390 8.76 21.25 1.79
C ILE A 390 7.47 20.54 2.21
N LEU A 391 7.02 19.56 1.41
CA LEU A 391 5.82 18.78 1.71
C LEU A 391 5.99 18.01 3.03
N ALA A 392 7.15 17.38 3.25
CA ALA A 392 7.43 16.68 4.51
C ALA A 392 7.35 17.62 5.72
N ARG A 393 7.89 18.83 5.62
CA ARG A 393 7.85 19.84 6.70
C ARG A 393 6.43 20.29 7.02
N LEU A 394 5.61 20.52 5.99
CA LEU A 394 4.22 20.99 6.11
C LEU A 394 3.25 19.89 6.53
N SER A 395 3.60 18.63 6.35
CA SER A 395 2.71 17.50 6.66
C SER A 395 2.46 17.38 8.17
N SER A 396 1.20 17.37 8.57
CA SER A 396 0.82 17.02 9.95
C SER A 396 0.74 15.50 10.12
N THR A 397 0.86 14.99 11.35
CA THR A 397 0.66 13.56 11.63
C THR A 397 -0.71 13.09 11.15
N GLN A 398 -1.77 13.89 11.38
CA GLN A 398 -3.12 13.56 10.94
C GLN A 398 -3.22 13.48 9.41
N THR A 399 -2.57 14.38 8.68
CA THR A 399 -2.54 14.37 7.21
C THR A 399 -1.85 13.11 6.68
N VAL A 400 -0.67 12.76 7.22
CA VAL A 400 0.07 11.55 6.81
C VAL A 400 -0.74 10.29 7.07
N LEU A 401 -1.36 10.20 8.26
CA LEU A 401 -2.21 9.06 8.62
C LEU A 401 -3.47 8.99 7.76
N GLN A 402 -4.07 10.12 7.39
CA GLN A 402 -5.23 10.15 6.49
C GLN A 402 -4.89 9.66 5.08
N LEU A 403 -3.72 10.04 4.55
CA LEU A 403 -3.22 9.53 3.27
C LEU A 403 -2.95 8.03 3.34
N GLY A 404 -2.40 7.55 4.45
CA GLY A 404 -2.21 6.12 4.73
C GLY A 404 -3.54 5.35 4.84
N ALA A 405 -4.54 5.91 5.51
CA ALA A 405 -5.85 5.30 5.71
C ALA A 405 -6.53 4.92 4.38
N CYS A 406 -6.37 5.74 3.34
CA CYS A 406 -6.89 5.44 2.01
C CYS A 406 -6.36 4.11 1.43
N LYS A 407 -5.16 3.70 1.84
CA LYS A 407 -4.54 2.43 1.43
C LYS A 407 -5.08 1.25 2.23
N VAL A 408 -5.66 1.50 3.40
CA VAL A 408 -6.14 0.48 4.35
C VAL A 408 -7.63 0.19 4.20
N VAL A 409 -8.49 1.21 4.15
CA VAL A 409 -9.96 1.04 4.29
C VAL A 409 -10.61 0.19 3.19
N GLY A 410 -9.99 0.14 2.01
CA GLY A 410 -10.43 -0.70 0.89
C GLY A 410 -9.88 -2.13 0.90
N ALA A 411 -9.30 -2.59 2.01
CA ALA A 411 -8.76 -3.93 2.11
C ALA A 411 -9.86 -5.00 2.09
N THR A 412 -9.60 -6.07 1.32
CA THR A 412 -10.45 -7.27 1.30
C THR A 412 -10.38 -7.96 2.68
N ARG A 413 -11.41 -8.76 3.00
CA ARG A 413 -11.40 -9.70 4.13
C ARG A 413 -11.86 -11.08 3.67
N LEU A 414 -11.68 -12.11 4.50
CA LEU A 414 -12.30 -13.40 4.26
C LEU A 414 -13.81 -13.32 4.56
N ASN A 415 -14.68 -13.68 3.62
CA ASN A 415 -16.13 -13.52 3.75
C ASN A 415 -16.74 -14.57 4.68
N SER A 416 -16.22 -15.80 4.62
CA SER A 416 -16.70 -16.96 5.38
C SER A 416 -16.36 -16.93 6.87
N THR A 417 -15.47 -16.03 7.29
CA THR A 417 -15.02 -15.91 8.68
C THR A 417 -15.32 -14.51 9.20
N PRO A 418 -15.95 -14.35 10.37
CA PRO A 418 -16.16 -13.02 10.93
C PRO A 418 -14.84 -12.35 11.29
N VAL A 419 -14.73 -11.04 11.11
CA VAL A 419 -13.60 -10.26 11.61
C VAL A 419 -13.74 -10.12 13.13
N PRO A 420 -12.71 -10.46 13.92
CA PRO A 420 -12.73 -10.19 15.35
C PRO A 420 -12.97 -8.71 15.64
N ARG A 421 -13.81 -8.42 16.64
CA ARG A 421 -14.16 -7.04 16.98
C ARG A 421 -12.95 -6.32 17.59
N ARG A 422 -12.46 -5.28 16.91
CA ARG A 422 -11.53 -4.29 17.44
C ARG A 422 -12.14 -2.91 17.31
N GLU A 423 -12.15 -2.13 18.39
CA GLU A 423 -12.67 -0.76 18.36
C GLU A 423 -11.82 0.11 17.44
N HIS A 424 -12.47 0.89 16.57
CA HIS A 424 -11.79 1.77 15.62
C HIS A 424 -12.75 2.89 15.14
N THR A 425 -12.18 4.04 14.79
CA THR A 425 -12.94 5.25 14.44
C THR A 425 -13.21 5.40 12.94
N ILE A 426 -12.39 4.78 12.08
CA ILE A 426 -12.56 4.82 10.62
C ILE A 426 -13.01 3.45 10.13
N PRO A 427 -14.28 3.29 9.71
CA PRO A 427 -14.78 2.01 9.22
C PRO A 427 -14.07 1.60 7.93
N PHE A 428 -13.89 0.29 7.76
CA PHE A 428 -13.52 -0.29 6.47
C PHE A 428 -14.70 -0.18 5.49
N ASN A 429 -14.41 -0.20 4.19
CA ASN A 429 -15.43 -0.02 3.16
C ASN A 429 -16.56 -1.07 3.22
N ASP A 430 -16.27 -2.28 3.73
CA ASP A 430 -17.25 -3.36 3.90
C ASP A 430 -18.08 -3.26 5.19
N GLU A 431 -17.76 -2.31 6.07
CA GLU A 431 -18.53 -1.98 7.27
C GLU A 431 -19.48 -0.80 7.04
N LEU A 432 -19.33 -0.11 5.91
CA LEU A 432 -20.21 0.98 5.52
C LEU A 432 -21.57 0.43 5.06
N PRO A 433 -22.69 1.15 5.34
CA PRO A 433 -24.03 0.73 4.91
C PRO A 433 -24.19 0.73 3.38
N SER A 434 -23.33 1.44 2.66
CA SER A 434 -23.26 1.46 1.21
C SER A 434 -21.82 1.67 0.73
N GLN A 435 -21.51 1.18 -0.47
CA GLN A 435 -20.20 1.38 -1.07
C GLN A 435 -19.99 2.87 -1.40
N PRO A 436 -18.80 3.42 -1.10
CA PRO A 436 -18.48 4.80 -1.44
C PRO A 436 -18.48 4.99 -2.96
N LEU A 437 -19.02 6.12 -3.43
CA LEU A 437 -19.03 6.45 -4.86
C LEU A 437 -17.60 6.59 -5.38
N SER A 438 -17.32 6.01 -6.55
CA SER A 438 -16.03 6.20 -7.20
C SER A 438 -15.85 7.68 -7.55
N TRP A 439 -14.73 8.25 -7.12
CA TRP A 439 -14.39 9.64 -7.43
C TRP A 439 -14.30 9.79 -8.95
N THR A 440 -15.14 10.65 -9.54
CA THR A 440 -15.03 11.01 -10.96
C THR A 440 -14.68 12.49 -11.09
N TRP A 441 -13.75 12.77 -12.01
CA TRP A 441 -13.39 14.13 -12.39
C TRP A 441 -14.60 14.91 -12.93
N LEU A 442 -15.61 14.20 -13.46
CA LEU A 442 -16.82 14.79 -14.00
C LEU A 442 -17.66 15.47 -12.92
N HIS A 443 -17.96 14.80 -11.81
CA HIS A 443 -18.76 15.40 -10.72
C HIS A 443 -18.00 16.54 -10.05
N THR A 444 -16.70 16.35 -9.80
CA THR A 444 -15.84 17.40 -9.22
C THR A 444 -15.72 18.59 -10.17
N GLY A 445 -15.52 18.33 -11.47
CA GLY A 445 -15.43 19.33 -12.51
C GLY A 445 -16.73 20.10 -12.71
N LEU A 446 -17.88 19.42 -12.74
CA LEU A 446 -19.20 20.04 -12.78
C LEU A 446 -19.46 20.88 -11.53
N GLY A 447 -19.06 20.41 -10.35
CA GLY A 447 -19.13 21.17 -9.10
C GLY A 447 -18.27 22.44 -9.15
N MET A 448 -17.02 22.33 -9.63
CA MET A 448 -16.11 23.47 -9.79
C MET A 448 -16.63 24.47 -10.83
N ILE A 449 -17.13 24.00 -11.97
CA ILE A 449 -17.73 24.86 -13.01
C ILE A 449 -18.98 25.54 -12.47
N GLY A 450 -19.83 24.80 -11.74
CA GLY A 450 -21.02 25.33 -11.08
C GLY A 450 -20.68 26.42 -10.07
N GLN A 451 -19.69 26.17 -9.20
CA GLN A 451 -19.21 27.18 -8.25
C GLN A 451 -18.58 28.39 -8.95
N ALA A 452 -17.78 28.18 -9.99
CA ALA A 452 -17.19 29.28 -10.77
C ALA A 452 -18.26 30.11 -11.49
N ALA A 453 -19.33 29.46 -11.99
CA ALA A 453 -20.47 30.14 -12.61
C ALA A 453 -21.28 30.93 -11.58
N ILE A 454 -21.55 30.35 -10.40
CA ILE A 454 -22.22 31.04 -9.28
C ILE A 454 -21.37 32.21 -8.80
N PHE A 455 -20.05 32.02 -8.65
CA PHE A 455 -19.13 33.08 -8.25
C PHE A 455 -19.10 34.20 -9.29
N ARG A 456 -19.02 33.87 -10.58
CA ARG A 456 -19.07 34.85 -11.67
C ARG A 456 -20.39 35.62 -11.67
N LEU A 457 -21.52 34.92 -11.54
CA LEU A 457 -22.84 35.53 -11.45
C LEU A 457 -22.93 36.46 -10.23
N ALA A 458 -22.45 36.00 -9.06
CA ALA A 458 -22.38 36.81 -7.84
C ALA A 458 -21.52 38.06 -8.06
N THR A 459 -20.34 37.95 -8.69
CA THR A 459 -19.50 39.12 -9.00
C THR A 459 -20.13 40.07 -10.02
N GLN A 460 -21.00 39.59 -10.92
CA GLN A 460 -21.74 40.46 -11.85
C GLN A 460 -22.88 41.20 -11.17
N ILE A 461 -23.59 40.52 -10.25
CA ILE A 461 -24.69 41.11 -9.48
C ILE A 461 -24.16 42.07 -8.39
N LEU A 462 -23.06 41.70 -7.73
CA LEU A 462 -22.44 42.45 -6.63
C LEU A 462 -21.37 43.44 -7.11
N GLY A 463 -20.83 43.29 -8.32
CA GLY A 463 -19.82 44.18 -8.90
C GLY A 463 -20.18 45.67 -9.01
N PRO A 464 -21.46 46.08 -9.03
CA PRO A 464 -21.83 47.49 -8.89
C PRO A 464 -21.59 48.07 -7.48
N LEU A 465 -21.18 47.27 -6.50
CA LEU A 465 -20.80 47.76 -5.17
C LEU A 465 -19.50 48.55 -5.27
N GLU A 466 -19.54 49.85 -4.95
CA GLU A 466 -18.33 50.65 -4.78
C GLU A 466 -17.48 50.05 -3.65
N ILE A 467 -16.33 49.49 -4.01
CA ILE A 467 -15.37 48.95 -3.05
C ILE A 467 -14.71 50.11 -2.31
N PRO A 468 -14.88 50.23 -0.98
CA PRO A 468 -14.25 51.28 -0.19
C PRO A 468 -12.75 51.15 -0.32
N THR A 469 -12.04 52.26 -0.54
CA THR A 469 -10.58 52.25 -0.58
C THR A 469 -9.96 52.14 0.81
N THR A 470 -10.77 52.37 1.85
CA THR A 470 -10.36 52.34 3.26
C THR A 470 -11.38 51.58 4.11
N PHE A 471 -10.93 50.99 5.21
CA PHE A 471 -11.74 50.38 6.26
C PHE A 471 -11.29 50.92 7.62
N GLY A 472 -12.19 51.56 8.37
CA GLY A 472 -11.82 52.21 9.64
C GLY A 472 -10.79 53.34 9.51
N GLY A 473 -10.64 53.94 8.32
CA GLY A 473 -9.62 54.96 8.02
C GLY A 473 -8.31 54.41 7.46
N GLU A 474 -8.08 53.10 7.50
CA GLU A 474 -6.87 52.45 6.99
C GLU A 474 -7.08 51.91 5.56
N PRO A 475 -6.08 51.98 4.67
CA PRO A 475 -6.21 51.47 3.31
C PRO A 475 -6.37 49.94 3.29
N LEU A 476 -7.26 49.44 2.44
CA LEU A 476 -7.44 48.00 2.27
C LEU A 476 -6.19 47.33 1.70
N VAL A 477 -5.80 46.19 2.28
CA VAL A 477 -4.72 45.35 1.76
C VAL A 477 -5.14 44.78 0.41
N LYS A 478 -4.29 44.97 -0.60
CA LYS A 478 -4.51 44.52 -1.99
C LYS A 478 -3.58 43.39 -2.43
N HIS A 479 -2.59 43.06 -1.60
CA HIS A 479 -1.56 42.07 -1.87
C HIS A 479 -1.46 41.10 -0.69
N TYR A 480 -1.97 39.89 -0.86
CA TYR A 480 -2.03 38.87 0.20
C TYR A 480 -1.03 37.73 -0.06
N THR A 481 -0.94 37.32 -1.32
CA THR A 481 -0.24 36.10 -1.74
C THR A 481 0.84 36.36 -2.77
N GLY A 482 0.83 37.53 -3.43
CA GLY A 482 1.73 37.85 -4.54
C GLY A 482 1.27 37.30 -5.90
N PHE A 483 0.17 36.53 -5.94
CA PHE A 483 -0.44 36.01 -7.16
C PHE A 483 -1.63 36.89 -7.57
N GLY A 484 -1.49 37.62 -8.68
CA GLY A 484 -2.43 38.69 -9.05
C GLY A 484 -3.91 38.28 -9.23
N ILE A 485 -4.20 37.01 -9.54
CA ILE A 485 -5.59 36.52 -9.62
C ILE A 485 -6.15 36.27 -8.22
N ALA A 486 -5.40 35.60 -7.35
CA ALA A 486 -5.80 35.32 -5.98
C ALA A 486 -5.99 36.62 -5.18
N ASP A 487 -5.07 37.56 -5.33
CA ASP A 487 -5.13 38.86 -4.66
C ASP A 487 -6.37 39.69 -5.09
N LYS A 488 -6.79 39.61 -6.36
CA LYS A 488 -8.03 40.25 -6.84
C LYS A 488 -9.28 39.65 -6.22
N ILE A 489 -9.34 38.31 -6.12
CA ILE A 489 -10.45 37.59 -5.51
C ILE A 489 -10.55 37.94 -4.02
N LEU A 490 -9.43 37.88 -3.30
CA LEU A 490 -9.37 38.20 -1.87
C LEU A 490 -9.75 39.66 -1.60
N THR A 491 -9.29 40.59 -2.42
CA THR A 491 -9.68 42.02 -2.32
C THR A 491 -11.19 42.21 -2.51
N HIS A 492 -11.81 41.51 -3.47
CA HIS A 492 -13.27 41.57 -3.67
C HIS A 492 -14.04 40.97 -2.51
N LEU A 493 -13.58 39.84 -1.95
CA LEU A 493 -14.22 39.24 -0.78
C LEU A 493 -14.15 40.21 0.41
N VAL A 494 -12.96 40.75 0.71
CA VAL A 494 -12.78 41.74 1.79
C VAL A 494 -13.67 42.97 1.59
N ALA A 495 -13.87 43.43 0.35
CA ALA A 495 -14.79 44.52 0.06
C ALA A 495 -16.26 44.17 0.31
N VAL A 496 -16.71 43.01 -0.18
CA VAL A 496 -18.09 42.53 -0.01
C VAL A 496 -18.45 42.36 1.48
N PHE A 497 -17.50 41.87 2.29
CA PHE A 497 -17.68 41.73 3.74
C PHE A 497 -17.43 43.03 4.52
N GLY A 498 -16.62 43.96 3.98
CA GLY A 498 -16.21 45.19 4.65
C GLY A 498 -17.15 46.39 4.46
N VAL A 499 -17.79 46.53 3.28
CA VAL A 499 -18.75 47.61 2.98
C VAL A 499 -19.86 47.74 4.03
N PRO A 500 -20.52 46.64 4.45
CA PRO A 500 -21.65 46.72 5.36
C PRO A 500 -21.22 47.13 6.77
N LEU A 501 -20.07 46.62 7.23
CA LEU A 501 -19.45 46.94 8.52
C LEU A 501 -18.96 48.39 8.62
N ALA A 502 -18.57 48.99 7.48
CA ALA A 502 -18.08 50.38 7.41
C ALA A 502 -19.21 51.42 7.21
N SER A 503 -20.40 51.00 6.78
CA SER A 503 -21.45 51.91 6.30
C SER A 503 -22.14 52.77 7.37
N GLY A 504 -21.86 52.54 8.67
CA GLY A 504 -22.61 53.17 9.78
C GLY A 504 -24.09 52.77 9.84
N ASN A 505 -24.55 51.91 8.92
CA ASN A 505 -25.94 51.47 8.83
C ASN A 505 -26.19 50.32 9.82
N VAL A 506 -26.89 50.64 10.91
CA VAL A 506 -27.21 49.70 11.99
C VAL A 506 -27.98 48.47 11.48
N ALA A 507 -28.86 48.62 10.49
CA ALA A 507 -29.62 47.50 9.92
C ALA A 507 -28.72 46.54 9.13
N ALA A 508 -27.77 47.08 8.35
CA ALA A 508 -26.79 46.27 7.64
C ALA A 508 -25.86 45.52 8.62
N ASN A 509 -25.39 46.21 9.68
CA ASN A 509 -24.58 45.59 10.73
C ASN A 509 -25.31 44.44 11.44
N LEU A 510 -26.59 44.63 11.79
CA LEU A 510 -27.41 43.61 12.43
C LEU A 510 -27.70 42.41 11.50
N GLN A 511 -27.94 42.65 10.21
CA GLN A 511 -28.07 41.59 9.21
C GLN A 511 -26.79 40.76 9.09
N TRP A 512 -25.62 41.41 9.12
CA TRP A 512 -24.34 40.70 9.08
C TRP A 512 -24.04 39.89 10.32
N ILE A 513 -24.25 40.47 11.51
CA ILE A 513 -24.15 39.74 12.78
C ILE A 513 -25.07 38.51 12.79
N SER A 514 -26.24 38.60 12.14
CA SER A 514 -27.19 37.48 12.00
C SER A 514 -26.76 36.46 10.92
N PHE A 515 -26.05 36.88 9.88
CA PHE A 515 -25.65 36.03 8.75
C PHE A 515 -24.32 35.27 8.99
N THR A 516 -23.38 35.84 9.75
CA THR A 516 -22.08 35.19 10.05
C THR A 516 -22.23 33.80 10.70
N PRO A 517 -23.15 33.57 11.66
CA PRO A 517 -23.38 32.24 12.22
C PRO A 517 -23.92 31.21 11.20
N LEU A 518 -24.73 31.66 10.23
CA LEU A 518 -25.29 30.81 9.16
C LEU A 518 -24.22 30.37 8.15
N LEU A 519 -23.25 31.23 7.84
CA LEU A 519 -22.08 30.84 7.03
C LEU A 519 -21.22 29.81 7.77
N LEU A 520 -21.03 29.99 9.08
CA LEU A 520 -20.27 29.05 9.89
C LEU A 520 -20.97 27.69 9.97
N SER A 521 -22.29 27.65 10.20
CA SER A 521 -23.06 26.40 10.26
C SER A 521 -23.08 25.70 8.92
N THR A 522 -23.32 26.41 7.82
CA THR A 522 -23.36 25.81 6.48
C THR A 522 -21.99 25.27 6.08
N THR A 523 -20.91 26.00 6.39
CA THR A 523 -19.54 25.52 6.13
C THR A 523 -19.23 24.30 6.99
N LEU A 524 -19.64 24.29 8.26
CA LEU A 524 -19.47 23.16 9.16
C LEU A 524 -20.27 21.93 8.70
N ASP A 525 -21.54 22.09 8.34
CA ASP A 525 -22.41 21.02 7.85
C ASP A 525 -21.86 20.44 6.54
N TRP A 526 -21.43 21.29 5.61
CA TRP A 526 -20.82 20.84 4.35
C TRP A 526 -19.46 20.17 4.59
N THR A 527 -18.68 20.64 5.56
CA THR A 527 -17.43 19.99 5.97
C THR A 527 -17.71 18.61 6.57
N LEU A 528 -18.65 18.52 7.50
CA LEU A 528 -19.06 17.27 8.15
C LEU A 528 -19.66 16.27 7.16
N GLU A 529 -20.55 16.72 6.26
CA GLU A 529 -21.14 15.86 5.23
C GLU A 529 -20.13 15.47 4.16
N SER A 530 -19.21 16.36 3.77
CA SER A 530 -18.11 15.98 2.88
C SER A 530 -17.23 14.89 3.49
N TYR A 531 -17.02 14.94 4.81
CA TYR A 531 -16.26 13.96 5.58
C TYR A 531 -17.03 12.63 5.70
N ARG A 532 -18.34 12.68 6.02
CA ARG A 532 -19.21 11.50 6.12
C ARG A 532 -19.36 10.75 4.79
N VAL A 533 -19.44 11.48 3.68
CA VAL A 533 -19.67 10.91 2.34
C VAL A 533 -18.35 10.50 1.66
N GLY A 534 -17.19 10.74 2.29
CA GLY A 534 -15.89 10.38 1.72
C GLY A 534 -15.49 11.23 0.50
N SER A 535 -16.04 12.44 0.38
CA SER A 535 -15.81 13.35 -0.75
C SER A 535 -14.39 13.92 -0.72
N LYS A 536 -13.49 13.31 -1.50
CA LYS A 536 -12.12 13.82 -1.70
C LYS A 536 -12.13 14.99 -2.69
N GLY A 537 -11.64 16.17 -2.26
CA GLY A 537 -11.23 17.25 -3.17
C GLY A 537 -12.12 18.49 -3.27
N LEU A 538 -12.93 18.81 -2.26
CA LEU A 538 -13.57 20.12 -2.14
C LEU A 538 -12.71 21.04 -1.26
N LEU A 539 -12.79 22.36 -1.49
CA LEU A 539 -12.13 23.37 -0.65
C LEU A 539 -12.60 23.33 0.82
N THR A 540 -13.79 22.77 1.07
CA THR A 540 -14.34 22.53 2.41
C THR A 540 -13.97 21.16 2.98
N SER A 541 -13.26 20.31 2.23
CA SER A 541 -12.75 19.01 2.70
C SER A 541 -11.22 18.95 2.86
N LEU A 542 -10.57 20.12 2.93
CA LEU A 542 -9.13 20.28 3.21
C LEU A 542 -8.79 20.07 4.69
#